data_AF-A0A7Y7BAS4-F1
#
_entry.id   AF-A0A7Y7BAS4-F1
#
_cell.length_a   1.000
_cell.length_b   1.000
_cell.length_c   1.000
_cell.angle_alpha   90.00
_cell.angle_beta   90.00
_cell.angle_gamma   90.00
#
_symmetry.space_group_name_H-M   'P 1'
#
loop_
_entity.id
_entity.type
_entity.pdbx_description
1 polymer ?
#
loop_
_entity_poly.entity_id
_entity_poly.type
_entity_poly.pdbx_seq_one_letter_code
_entity_poly.pdbx_strand_id
1 'polypeptide(L)' 'VFLVSHNNNSIRDTCDRVLWLERGELLMDGPTDEVVRAYEKETAR' A
#
# COMPACT_ATOMS: atom_id res chain seq x y z
N VAL A 1 -6.92 10.10 9.91
CA VAL A 1 -7.70 9.98 8.65
C VAL A 1 -7.38 8.63 8.04
N PHE A 2 -8.37 7.92 7.51
CA PHE A 2 -8.14 6.71 6.72
C PHE A 2 -8.31 7.08 5.25
N LEU A 3 -7.26 6.92 4.46
CA LEU A 3 -7.26 7.15 3.01
C LEU A 3 -7.29 5.80 2.30
N VAL A 4 -8.23 5.62 1.37
CA VAL A 4 -8.26 4.49 0.44
C VAL A 4 -8.09 5.03 -0.96
N SER A 5 -7.08 4.53 -1.67
CA SER A 5 -6.72 5.01 -3.00
C SER A 5 -6.09 3.86 -3.81
N HIS A 6 -6.26 3.90 -5.13
CA HIS A 6 -5.52 3.05 -6.07
C HIS A 6 -4.35 3.80 -6.72
N ASN A 7 -4.13 5.07 -6.36
CA ASN A 7 -3.00 5.86 -6.82
C ASN A 7 -1.88 5.82 -5.77
N ASN A 8 -0.83 5.06 -6.07
CA ASN A 8 0.32 4.89 -5.18
C ASN A 8 1.06 6.20 -4.88
N ASN A 9 1.05 7.19 -5.78
CA ASN A 9 1.67 8.48 -5.51
C ASN A 9 0.89 9.26 -4.44
N SER A 10 -0.44 9.28 -4.53
CA SER A 10 -1.28 9.91 -3.50
C SER A 10 -1.13 9.26 -2.12
N ILE A 11 -0.92 7.93 -2.08
CA ILE A 11 -0.66 7.20 -0.84
C ILE A 11 0.69 7.64 -0.24
N ARG A 12 1.74 7.72 -1.06
CA ARG A 12 3.08 8.17 -0.64
C ARG A 12 3.08 9.61 -0.11
N ASP A 13 2.30 10.49 -0.75
CA ASP A 13 2.26 11.91 -0.38
C ASP A 13 1.48 12.17 0.92
N THR A 14 0.57 11.27 1.30
CA THR A 14 -0.43 11.54 2.37
C THR A 14 -0.31 10.60 3.58
N CYS A 15 0.29 9.42 3.43
CA CYS A 15 0.31 8.39 4.46
C CYS A 15 1.74 8.06 4.91
N ASP A 16 1.93 7.87 6.22
CA ASP A 16 3.18 7.34 6.79
C ASP A 16 3.17 5.81 6.97
N ARG A 17 1.97 5.21 7.02
CA ARG A 17 1.73 3.77 7.21
C ARG A 17 0.59 3.30 6.32
N VAL A 18 0.72 2.09 5.74
CA VAL A 18 -0.23 1.51 4.79
C VAL A 18 -0.54 0.06 5.15
N LEU A 19 -1.78 -0.36 4.86
CA LEU A 19 -2.22 -1.75 4.87
C LEU A 19 -2.40 -2.22 3.43
N TRP A 20 -1.81 -3.37 3.09
CA TRP A 20 -2.05 -4.05 1.82
C TRP A 20 -2.95 -5.26 2.05
N LEU A 21 -4.13 -5.22 1.43
CA LEU A 21 -5.11 -6.30 1.41
C LEU A 21 -5.13 -6.96 0.03
N GLU A 22 -5.19 -8.30 0.00
CA GLU A 22 -5.35 -9.10 -1.22
C GLU A 22 -6.37 -10.20 -0.95
N ARG A 23 -7.45 -10.24 -1.75
CA ARG A 23 -8.54 -11.24 -1.62
C ARG A 23 -9.09 -11.41 -0.20
N GLY A 24 -9.19 -10.30 0.55
CA GLY A 24 -9.72 -10.28 1.91
C GLY A 24 -8.69 -10.60 3.01
N GLU A 25 -7.45 -10.90 2.65
CA GLU A 25 -6.36 -11.17 3.58
C GLU A 25 -5.42 -9.95 3.71
N LEU A 26 -4.92 -9.70 4.92
CA LEU A 26 -3.89 -8.69 5.16
C LEU A 26 -2.51 -9.28 4.89
N LEU A 27 -1.89 -8.84 3.80
CA LEU A 27 -0.58 -9.34 3.38
C LEU A 27 0.56 -8.56 4.03
N MET A 28 0.37 -7.25 4.23
CA MET A 28 1.41 -6.40 4.78
C MET A 28 0.82 -5.17 5.48
N ASP A 29 1.48 -4.77 6.56
CA ASP A 29 1.18 -3.58 7.36
C ASP A 29 2.51 -2.96 7.77
N GLY A 30 2.75 -1.70 7.40
CA GLY A 30 4.02 -1.06 7.71
C GLY A 30 4.21 0.31 7.06
N PRO A 31 5.45 0.84 7.09
CA PRO A 31 5.79 2.11 6.47
C PRO A 31 5.37 2.13 4.99
N THR A 32 4.76 3.24 4.55
CA THR A 32 4.19 3.39 3.20
C THR A 32 5.15 2.92 2.11
N ASP A 33 6.39 3.37 2.21
CA ASP A 33 7.44 3.08 1.25
C ASP A 33 7.76 1.59 1.11
N GLU A 34 7.76 0.84 2.22
CA GLU A 34 8.03 -0.59 2.21
C GLU A 34 6.87 -1.37 1.62
N VAL A 35 5.65 -1.05 2.06
CA VAL A 35 4.42 -1.74 1.64
C VAL A 35 4.15 -1.51 0.17
N VAL A 36 4.23 -0.26 -0.29
CA VAL A 36 3.93 0.07 -1.70
C VAL A 36 5.00 -0.50 -2.65
N ARG A 37 6.29 -0.56 -2.24
CA ARG A 37 7.32 -1.24 -3.03
C ARG A 37 7.05 -2.74 -3.17
N ALA A 38 6.60 -3.41 -2.11
CA ALA A 38 6.23 -4.82 -2.16
C ALA A 38 5.01 -5.05 -3.06
N TYR A 39 3.98 -4.22 -2.92
CA TYR A 39 2.77 -4.25 -3.75
C TYR A 39 3.08 -4.06 -5.25
N GLU A 40 3.89 -3.06 -5.62
CA GLU A 40 4.27 -2.81 -7.01
C GLU A 40 5.05 -3.97 -7.61
N LYS A 41 5.94 -4.60 -6.84
CA LYS A 41 6.69 -5.78 -7.30
C LYS A 41 5.78 -6.97 -7.56
N GLU A 42 4.78 -7.20 -6.72
CA GLU A 42 3.83 -8.31 -6.86
C GLU A 42 2.88 -8.08 -8.05
N THR A 43 2.41 -6.85 -8.25
CA THR A 43 1.40 -6.49 -9.26
C THR A 43 1.96 -6.17 -10.65
N ALA A 44 3.26 -5.93 -10.78
CA ALA A 44 3.93 -5.68 -12.07
C ALA A 44 4.14 -6.95 -12.93
N ARG A 45 3.44 -8.05 -12.63
CA ARG A 45 3.59 -9.35 -13.29
C ARG A 45 2.51 -9.62 -14.33
#